data_AF-A0A8S0TG97-F1
#
_entry.id   AF-A0A8S0TG97-F1
#
_cell.length_a   1.000
_cell.length_b   1.000
_cell.length_c   1.000
_cell.angle_alpha   90.00
_cell.angle_beta   90.00
_cell.angle_gamma   90.00
#
_symmetry.space_group_name_H-M   'P 1'
#
loop_
_entity.id
_entity.type
_entity.pdbx_description
1 polymer ?
#
loop_
_entity_poly.entity_id
_entity_poly.type
_entity_poly.pdbx_seq_one_letter_code
_entity_poly.pdbx_strand_id
1 'polypeptide(L)'
;MIKIRDKNTPFLPHALVFFSELILSFLWLLSQASQWKPISRKVFPERLPGNDKLPSIDVFICTTNPIKEPSVDVMNTLISAMALDYPADKLHVYLSDDGGSSVTFQAVKEAWKFLKWWIPFFRKYEVKTRCPMAYFLADESEDGNEKFSSTEFIAEKKKIEEKYEEFKCRILRVIENTSSFTSRDHDPLIQVINDGICGVDSDETEIPLLVYVSREKRPFHPHHFKAGALNVLLRVSGLISNSPYILVLDCDMYCNDPTSARQA
;
A
#
# COMPACT_ATOMS: atom_id res chain seq x y z
N MET A 1 -67.47 -16.63 38.06
CA MET A 1 -66.48 -15.72 38.67
C MET A 1 -65.09 -16.13 38.15
N ILE A 2 -64.69 -15.61 36.99
CA ILE A 2 -63.41 -15.97 36.35
C ILE A 2 -62.34 -15.05 36.93
N LYS A 3 -61.43 -15.64 37.72
CA LYS A 3 -60.30 -14.96 38.33
C LYS A 3 -59.26 -14.70 37.23
N ILE A 4 -59.21 -13.47 36.72
CA ILE A 4 -58.17 -13.04 35.77
C ILE A 4 -56.85 -13.05 36.54
N ARG A 5 -55.99 -14.02 36.20
CA ARG A 5 -54.65 -14.19 36.76
C ARG A 5 -53.78 -13.02 36.29
N ASP A 6 -53.33 -12.19 37.22
CA ASP A 6 -52.34 -11.13 36.97
C ASP A 6 -51.12 -11.76 36.29
N LYS A 7 -50.95 -11.48 35.00
CA LYS A 7 -49.69 -11.72 34.31
C LYS A 7 -48.79 -10.55 34.71
N ASN A 8 -47.96 -10.76 35.74
CA ASN A 8 -46.82 -9.90 36.02
C ASN A 8 -45.90 -9.92 34.79
N THR A 9 -46.15 -9.02 33.84
CA THR A 9 -45.25 -8.76 32.73
C THR A 9 -43.97 -8.17 33.35
N PRO A 10 -42.79 -8.72 33.06
CA PRO A 10 -41.58 -8.23 33.68
C PRO A 10 -41.28 -6.83 33.11
N PHE A 11 -41.58 -5.80 33.89
CA PHE A 11 -41.44 -4.39 33.51
C PHE A 11 -40.01 -4.02 33.11
N LEU A 12 -39.03 -4.57 33.82
CA LEU A 12 -37.61 -4.27 33.62
C LEU A 12 -37.11 -4.62 32.20
N PRO A 13 -37.32 -5.83 31.66
CA PRO A 13 -37.03 -6.14 30.26
C PRO A 13 -37.65 -5.18 29.25
N HIS A 14 -38.92 -4.81 29.44
CA HIS A 14 -39.63 -3.91 28.51
C HIS A 14 -39.06 -2.50 28.58
N ALA A 15 -38.72 -2.01 29.77
CA ALA A 15 -38.07 -0.71 29.95
C ALA A 15 -36.67 -0.69 29.32
N LEU A 16 -35.87 -1.75 29.49
CA LEU A 16 -34.55 -1.86 28.87
C LEU A 16 -34.62 -1.84 27.35
N VAL A 17 -35.55 -2.60 26.76
CA VAL A 17 -35.79 -2.59 25.32
C VAL A 17 -36.24 -1.20 24.85
N PHE A 18 -37.16 -0.55 25.57
CA PHE A 18 -37.61 0.80 25.24
C PHE A 18 -36.48 1.83 25.25
N PHE A 19 -35.64 1.83 26.28
CA PHE A 19 -34.48 2.74 26.33
C PHE A 19 -33.45 2.43 25.25
N SER A 20 -33.22 1.15 24.93
CA SER A 20 -32.36 0.74 23.83
C SER A 20 -32.87 1.29 22.49
N GLU A 21 -34.15 1.11 22.19
CA GLU A 21 -34.78 1.62 20.96
C GLU A 21 -34.74 3.14 20.89
N LEU A 22 -34.95 3.83 22.01
CA LEU A 22 -34.86 5.29 22.06
C LEU A 22 -33.44 5.78 21.77
N ILE A 23 -32.42 5.13 22.34
CA ILE A 23 -31.00 5.46 22.07
C ILE A 23 -30.65 5.18 20.60
N LEU A 24 -31.04 4.01 20.06
CA LEU A 24 -30.78 3.66 18.67
C LEU A 24 -31.49 4.62 17.70
N SER A 25 -32.74 4.97 17.98
CA SER A 25 -33.51 5.95 17.19
C SER A 25 -32.86 7.33 17.22
N PHE A 26 -32.35 7.75 18.38
CA PHE A 26 -31.63 9.01 18.52
C PHE A 26 -30.31 9.00 17.74
N LEU A 27 -29.51 7.94 17.84
CA LEU A 27 -28.28 7.79 17.06
C LEU A 27 -28.54 7.75 15.55
N TRP A 28 -29.62 7.08 15.13
CA TRP A 28 -30.05 7.07 13.74
C TRP A 28 -30.43 8.47 13.26
N LEU A 29 -31.19 9.23 14.05
CA LEU A 29 -31.57 10.61 13.71
C LEU A 29 -30.35 11.52 13.60
N LEU A 30 -29.36 11.38 14.49
CA LEU A 30 -28.10 12.09 14.40
C LEU A 30 -27.30 11.72 13.14
N SER A 31 -27.35 10.46 12.69
CA SER A 31 -26.62 10.03 11.49
C SER A 31 -27.23 10.61 10.20
N GLN A 32 -28.54 10.87 10.16
CA GLN A 32 -29.22 11.45 8.99
C GLN A 32 -28.67 12.84 8.63
N ALA A 33 -28.18 13.62 9.61
CA ALA A 33 -27.64 14.95 9.37
C ALA A 33 -26.48 14.93 8.34
N SER A 34 -25.65 13.88 8.35
CA SER A 34 -24.53 13.75 7.42
C SER A 34 -24.95 13.40 5.98
N GLN A 35 -26.16 12.86 5.80
CA GLN A 35 -26.67 12.41 4.50
C GLN A 35 -27.58 13.46 3.82
N TRP A 36 -27.87 14.57 4.49
CA TRP A 36 -28.88 15.54 4.05
C TRP A 36 -28.57 16.19 2.69
N LYS A 37 -27.29 16.38 2.35
CA LYS A 37 -26.88 17.03 1.10
C LYS A 37 -25.66 16.33 0.49
N PRO A 38 -25.85 15.24 -0.27
CA PRO A 38 -24.76 14.57 -0.95
C PRO A 38 -24.14 15.50 -2.01
N ILE A 39 -22.81 15.56 -2.05
CA ILE A 39 -22.05 16.33 -3.03
C ILE A 39 -21.31 15.33 -3.92
N SER A 40 -21.55 15.42 -5.24
CA SER A 40 -20.80 14.65 -6.23
C SER A 40 -19.68 15.50 -6.81
N ARG A 41 -18.48 14.91 -6.97
CA ARG A 41 -17.30 15.55 -7.57
C ARG A 41 -16.83 14.72 -8.76
N LYS A 42 -16.38 15.39 -9.81
CA LYS A 42 -15.75 14.77 -10.97
C LYS A 42 -14.40 15.44 -11.22
N VAL A 43 -13.37 14.63 -11.38
CA VAL A 43 -11.99 15.07 -11.67
C VAL A 43 -11.72 15.01 -13.17
N PHE A 44 -10.80 15.85 -13.65
CA PHE A 44 -10.40 15.93 -15.05
C PHE A 44 -8.86 15.98 -15.16
N PRO A 45 -8.16 14.85 -14.97
CA PRO A 45 -6.69 14.78 -14.98
C PRO A 45 -6.08 15.24 -16.31
N GLU A 46 -6.84 15.19 -17.40
CA GLU A 46 -6.40 15.63 -18.73
C GLU A 46 -6.14 17.14 -18.80
N ARG A 47 -6.66 17.90 -17.84
CA ARG A 47 -6.48 19.36 -17.75
C ARG A 47 -5.31 19.76 -16.85
N LEU A 48 -4.60 18.79 -16.26
CA LEU A 48 -3.42 19.07 -15.46
C LEU A 48 -2.31 19.65 -16.33
N PRO A 49 -1.42 20.47 -15.76
CA PRO A 49 -0.27 20.96 -16.48
C PRO A 49 0.68 19.79 -16.83
N GLY A 50 1.61 20.03 -17.75
CA GLY A 50 2.62 19.04 -18.12
C GLY A 50 3.41 18.52 -16.91
N ASN A 51 3.95 17.31 -17.04
CA ASN A 51 4.64 16.56 -15.98
C ASN A 51 5.67 17.40 -15.20
N ASP A 52 6.38 18.31 -15.87
CA ASP A 52 7.40 19.20 -15.29
C ASP A 52 6.85 20.15 -14.21
N LYS A 53 5.55 20.48 -14.26
CA LYS A 53 4.89 21.39 -13.31
C LYS A 53 4.13 20.67 -12.20
N LEU A 54 4.06 19.34 -12.24
CA LEU A 54 3.44 18.57 -11.17
C LEU A 54 4.25 18.70 -9.87
N PRO A 55 3.61 18.71 -8.69
CA PRO A 55 4.31 18.70 -7.41
C PRO A 55 4.98 17.34 -7.15
N SER A 56 5.94 17.26 -6.24
CA SER A 56 6.40 15.95 -5.74
C SER A 56 5.39 15.33 -4.77
N ILE A 57 5.38 14.01 -4.69
CA ILE A 57 4.50 13.22 -3.83
C ILE A 57 5.33 12.16 -3.13
N ASP A 58 5.18 12.07 -1.81
CA ASP A 58 5.74 11.00 -1.01
C ASP A 58 4.66 9.96 -0.68
N VAL A 59 4.91 8.68 -0.98
CA VAL A 59 4.04 7.56 -0.63
C VAL A 59 4.60 6.84 0.58
N PHE A 60 3.83 6.77 1.67
CA PHE A 60 4.22 6.11 2.91
C PHE A 60 3.50 4.78 3.05
N ILE A 61 4.26 3.70 3.16
CA ILE A 61 3.76 2.36 3.42
C ILE A 61 4.30 1.92 4.79
N CYS A 62 3.43 1.47 5.68
CA CYS A 62 3.82 0.97 7.00
C CYS A 62 3.58 -0.52 7.10
N THR A 63 4.59 -1.28 7.54
CA THR A 63 4.47 -2.70 7.89
C THR A 63 5.05 -2.93 9.29
N THR A 64 4.56 -3.93 10.00
CA THR A 64 5.02 -4.25 11.36
C THR A 64 5.61 -5.62 11.53
N ASN A 65 5.19 -6.65 10.79
CA ASN A 65 5.65 -8.01 11.04
C ASN A 65 5.42 -8.91 9.82
N PRO A 66 6.48 -9.54 9.26
CA PRO A 66 6.38 -10.40 8.09
C PRO A 66 5.52 -11.66 8.28
N ILE A 67 5.23 -12.07 9.52
CA ILE A 67 4.36 -13.22 9.83
C ILE A 67 2.88 -12.83 9.76
N LYS A 68 2.53 -11.64 10.27
CA LYS A 68 1.14 -11.15 10.27
C LYS A 68 0.78 -10.50 8.94
N GLU A 69 1.76 -9.87 8.31
CA GLU A 69 1.67 -9.16 7.05
C GLU A 69 2.69 -9.81 6.11
N PRO A 70 2.28 -10.80 5.30
CA PRO A 70 3.21 -11.56 4.47
C PRO A 70 4.06 -10.64 3.59
N SER A 71 5.38 -10.80 3.64
CA SER A 71 6.31 -9.89 2.94
C SER A 71 6.05 -9.81 1.44
N VAL A 72 5.56 -10.89 0.81
CA VAL A 72 5.19 -10.89 -0.61
C VAL A 72 4.05 -9.90 -0.88
N ASP A 73 3.02 -9.88 -0.03
CA ASP A 73 1.87 -9.00 -0.19
C ASP A 73 2.28 -7.53 0.01
N VAL A 74 3.07 -7.26 1.05
CA VAL A 74 3.63 -5.91 1.29
C VAL A 74 4.49 -5.44 0.12
N MET A 75 5.27 -6.34 -0.49
CA MET A 75 6.07 -5.98 -1.66
C MET A 75 5.21 -5.74 -2.90
N ASN A 76 4.08 -6.42 -3.06
CA ASN A 76 3.12 -6.12 -4.14
C ASN A 76 2.52 -4.71 -3.99
N THR A 77 2.17 -4.31 -2.77
CA THR A 77 1.79 -2.92 -2.44
C THR A 77 2.88 -1.93 -2.81
N LEU A 78 4.13 -2.21 -2.42
CA LEU A 78 5.29 -1.37 -2.73
C LEU A 78 5.53 -1.25 -4.22
N ILE A 79 5.51 -2.36 -4.96
CA ILE A 79 5.69 -2.39 -6.41
C ILE A 79 4.56 -1.60 -7.09
N SER A 80 3.32 -1.78 -6.62
CA SER A 80 2.16 -1.04 -7.13
C SER A 80 2.27 0.47 -6.91
N ALA A 81 2.73 0.90 -5.73
CA ALA A 81 2.95 2.32 -5.43
C ALA A 81 4.07 2.93 -6.29
N MET A 82 5.16 2.20 -6.51
CA MET A 82 6.25 2.63 -7.39
C MET A 82 5.88 2.63 -8.87
N ALA A 83 4.78 1.98 -9.23
CA ALA A 83 4.26 1.89 -10.58
C ALA A 83 3.12 2.89 -10.89
N LEU A 84 2.85 3.84 -10.00
CA LEU A 84 1.89 4.93 -10.27
C LEU A 84 2.29 5.72 -11.53
N ASP A 85 1.30 6.19 -12.28
CA ASP A 85 1.52 7.06 -13.44
C ASP A 85 1.85 8.49 -12.97
N TYR A 86 3.10 8.66 -12.54
CA TYR A 86 3.66 9.91 -12.08
C TYR A 86 5.13 10.03 -12.50
N PRO A 87 5.66 11.26 -12.70
CA PRO A 87 7.08 11.44 -13.02
C PRO A 87 7.98 10.81 -11.94
N ALA A 88 8.99 10.04 -12.36
CA ALA A 88 9.82 9.25 -11.46
C ALA A 88 10.72 10.12 -10.57
N ASP A 89 11.08 11.32 -11.04
CA ASP A 89 11.81 12.34 -10.29
C ASP A 89 10.98 12.98 -9.16
N LYS A 90 9.65 12.81 -9.20
CA LYS A 90 8.69 13.45 -8.28
C LYS A 90 7.92 12.46 -7.41
N LEU A 91 7.99 11.18 -7.75
CA LEU A 91 7.40 10.12 -6.95
C LEU A 91 8.48 9.54 -6.05
N HIS A 92 8.22 9.52 -4.75
CA HIS A 92 9.12 8.93 -3.77
C HIS A 92 8.34 7.97 -2.89
N VAL A 93 8.82 6.75 -2.71
CA VAL A 93 8.14 5.72 -1.92
C VAL A 93 8.98 5.40 -0.69
N TYR A 94 8.35 5.44 0.47
CA TYR A 94 8.96 5.15 1.75
C TYR A 94 8.27 3.94 2.38
N LEU A 95 9.03 2.90 2.69
CA LEU A 95 8.55 1.76 3.47
C LEU A 95 9.08 1.86 4.90
N SER A 96 8.17 2.06 5.85
CA SER A 96 8.48 1.95 7.28
C SER A 96 8.25 0.52 7.77
N ASP A 97 9.31 -0.11 8.25
CA ASP A 97 9.27 -1.40 8.92
C ASP A 97 9.35 -1.20 10.44
N ASP A 98 8.19 -1.27 11.11
CA ASP A 98 8.10 -1.20 12.56
C ASP A 98 8.64 -2.47 13.23
N GLY A 99 8.75 -3.59 12.50
CA GLY A 99 9.28 -4.84 13.04
C GLY A 99 10.80 -4.93 13.06
N GLY A 100 11.48 -4.05 12.31
CA GLY A 100 12.93 -4.07 12.12
C GLY A 100 13.41 -5.43 11.60
N SER A 101 12.64 -6.08 10.73
CA SER A 101 12.93 -7.44 10.28
C SER A 101 13.90 -7.44 9.11
N SER A 102 14.98 -8.25 9.23
CA SER A 102 15.90 -8.50 8.13
C SER A 102 15.20 -9.11 6.91
N VAL A 103 14.11 -9.86 7.11
CA VAL A 103 13.28 -10.43 6.04
C VAL A 103 12.64 -9.33 5.21
N THR A 104 11.96 -8.37 5.85
CA THR A 104 11.33 -7.24 5.17
C THR A 104 12.37 -6.43 4.40
N PHE A 105 13.51 -6.15 5.02
CA PHE A 105 14.60 -5.43 4.37
C PHE A 105 15.16 -6.14 3.14
N GLN A 106 15.35 -7.46 3.20
CA GLN A 106 15.79 -8.25 2.03
C GLN A 106 14.69 -8.33 0.97
N ALA A 107 13.42 -8.46 1.37
CA ALA A 107 12.28 -8.46 0.46
C ALA A 107 12.19 -7.16 -0.35
N VAL A 108 12.46 -6.01 0.27
CA VAL A 108 12.55 -4.71 -0.41
C VAL A 108 13.63 -4.69 -1.49
N LYS A 109 14.81 -5.28 -1.22
CA LYS A 109 15.89 -5.38 -2.20
C LYS A 109 15.52 -6.30 -3.37
N GLU A 110 14.83 -7.40 -3.11
CA GLU A 110 14.33 -8.27 -4.19
C GLU A 110 13.21 -7.60 -4.99
N ALA A 111 12.34 -6.81 -4.34
CA ALA A 111 11.30 -6.03 -5.02
C ALA A 111 11.92 -4.96 -5.94
N TRP A 112 12.97 -4.26 -5.49
CA TRP A 112 13.75 -3.33 -6.32
C TRP A 112 14.31 -4.01 -7.58
N LYS A 113 14.87 -5.21 -7.45
CA LYS A 113 15.37 -5.98 -8.61
C LYS A 113 14.24 -6.36 -9.57
N PHE A 114 13.06 -6.71 -9.06
CA PHE A 114 11.91 -7.04 -9.89
C PHE A 114 11.34 -5.80 -10.61
N LEU A 115 11.33 -4.64 -9.95
CA LEU A 115 10.85 -3.37 -10.53
C LEU A 115 11.55 -2.98 -11.83
N LYS A 116 12.82 -3.34 -11.99
CA LYS A 116 13.57 -3.13 -13.24
C LYS A 116 12.96 -3.85 -14.44
N TRP A 117 12.28 -4.97 -14.22
CA TRP A 117 11.56 -5.70 -15.26
C TRP A 117 10.12 -5.23 -15.38
N TRP A 118 9.47 -4.97 -14.23
CA TRP A 118 8.06 -4.59 -14.17
C TRP A 118 7.80 -3.20 -14.76
N ILE A 119 8.62 -2.19 -14.42
CA ILE A 119 8.42 -0.80 -14.85
C ILE A 119 8.43 -0.63 -16.37
N PRO A 120 9.46 -1.12 -17.09
CA PRO A 120 9.48 -1.04 -18.54
C PRO A 120 8.29 -1.77 -19.18
N PHE A 121 7.93 -2.94 -18.66
CA PHE A 121 6.83 -3.75 -19.17
C PHE A 121 5.49 -3.00 -19.11
N PHE A 122 5.09 -2.49 -17.95
CA PHE A 122 3.80 -1.82 -17.85
C PHE A 122 3.78 -0.46 -18.58
N ARG A 123 4.94 0.21 -18.73
CA ARG A 123 5.04 1.46 -19.51
C ARG A 123 4.91 1.17 -21.00
N LYS A 124 5.59 0.13 -21.50
CA LYS A 124 5.55 -0.29 -22.92
C LYS A 124 4.15 -0.69 -23.37
N TYR A 125 3.42 -1.42 -22.53
CA TYR A 125 2.11 -1.98 -22.89
C TYR A 125 0.92 -1.24 -22.24
N GLU A 126 1.16 -0.13 -21.53
CA GLU A 126 0.12 0.69 -20.89
C GLU A 126 -0.82 -0.12 -19.96
N VAL A 127 -0.28 -1.15 -19.30
CA VAL A 127 -1.04 -2.08 -18.44
C VAL A 127 -1.68 -1.33 -17.28
N LYS A 128 -3.01 -1.33 -17.17
CA LYS A 128 -3.70 -0.56 -16.13
C LYS A 128 -3.38 -1.07 -14.72
N THR A 129 -3.42 -2.38 -14.52
CA THR A 129 -3.19 -2.99 -13.20
C THR A 129 -1.71 -2.92 -12.81
N ARG A 130 -1.39 -2.08 -11.83
CA ARG A 130 0.01 -1.86 -11.39
C ARG A 130 0.53 -2.89 -10.39
N CYS A 131 -0.37 -3.56 -9.69
CA CYS A 131 -0.05 -4.62 -8.74
C CYS A 131 0.20 -5.94 -9.50
N PRO A 132 1.40 -6.55 -9.43
CA PRO A 132 1.70 -7.79 -10.14
C PRO A 132 0.80 -8.94 -9.72
N MET A 133 0.56 -9.09 -8.41
CA MET A 133 -0.37 -10.11 -7.90
C MET A 133 -1.76 -9.97 -8.50
N ALA A 134 -2.34 -8.76 -8.50
CA ALA A 134 -3.66 -8.54 -9.08
C ALA A 134 -3.65 -8.76 -10.60
N TYR A 135 -2.59 -8.35 -11.28
CA TYR A 135 -2.45 -8.49 -12.74
C TYR A 135 -2.42 -9.97 -13.18
N PHE A 136 -1.64 -10.81 -12.50
CA PHE A 136 -1.53 -12.23 -12.85
C PHE A 136 -2.67 -13.10 -12.30
N LEU A 137 -3.47 -12.58 -11.36
CA LEU A 137 -4.68 -13.25 -10.87
C LEU A 137 -5.93 -12.90 -11.70
N ALA A 138 -5.97 -11.74 -12.35
CA ALA A 138 -7.10 -11.33 -13.17
C ALA A 138 -7.21 -12.20 -14.43
N ASP A 139 -8.43 -12.60 -14.79
CA ASP A 139 -8.71 -13.30 -16.04
C ASP A 139 -8.37 -12.40 -17.24
N GLU A 140 -7.86 -12.97 -18.33
CA GLU A 140 -7.39 -12.25 -19.53
C GLU A 140 -8.46 -11.40 -20.25
N SER A 141 -9.70 -11.41 -19.76
CA SER A 141 -10.87 -10.77 -20.37
C SER A 141 -11.10 -9.31 -19.96
N GLU A 142 -10.45 -8.81 -18.90
CA GLU A 142 -10.67 -7.43 -18.42
C GLU A 142 -9.83 -6.36 -19.15
N ASP A 143 -8.71 -6.75 -19.76
CA ASP A 143 -7.81 -5.85 -20.49
C ASP A 143 -8.11 -5.92 -22.00
N GLY A 144 -9.29 -5.42 -22.39
CA GLY A 144 -9.85 -5.47 -23.75
C GLY A 144 -9.12 -4.62 -24.81
N ASN A 145 -7.79 -4.64 -24.84
CA ASN A 145 -6.97 -3.85 -25.74
C ASN A 145 -6.39 -4.75 -26.85
N GLU A 146 -6.66 -4.43 -28.12
CA GLU A 146 -6.15 -5.18 -29.30
C GLU A 146 -4.61 -5.28 -29.35
N LYS A 147 -3.88 -4.40 -28.63
CA LYS A 147 -2.41 -4.45 -28.45
C LYS A 147 -1.92 -5.74 -27.77
N PHE A 148 -2.76 -6.41 -26.97
CA PHE A 148 -2.40 -7.59 -26.20
C PHE A 148 -2.38 -8.91 -27.00
N SER A 149 -2.78 -8.87 -28.28
CA SER A 149 -2.77 -10.05 -29.16
C SER A 149 -1.42 -10.29 -29.87
N SER A 150 -0.45 -9.38 -29.71
CA SER A 150 0.87 -9.54 -30.33
C SER A 150 1.65 -10.71 -29.71
N THR A 151 2.32 -11.51 -30.55
CA THR A 151 3.14 -12.63 -30.10
C THR A 151 4.31 -12.19 -29.22
N GLU A 152 4.83 -10.98 -29.47
CA GLU A 152 5.85 -10.33 -28.65
C GLU A 152 5.34 -10.05 -27.23
N PHE A 153 4.14 -9.48 -27.09
CA PHE A 153 3.54 -9.24 -25.77
C PHE A 153 3.36 -10.53 -24.99
N ILE A 154 2.86 -11.60 -25.62
CA ILE A 154 2.65 -12.90 -24.95
C ILE A 154 3.99 -13.47 -24.46
N ALA A 155 5.05 -13.37 -25.27
CA ALA A 155 6.38 -13.82 -24.90
C ALA A 155 6.99 -13.00 -23.75
N GLU A 156 6.85 -11.67 -23.78
CA GLU A 156 7.30 -10.79 -22.69
C GLU A 156 6.48 -10.98 -21.42
N LYS A 157 5.15 -11.06 -21.50
CA LYS A 157 4.25 -11.34 -20.37
C LYS A 157 4.68 -12.60 -19.65
N LYS A 158 4.90 -13.70 -20.40
CA LYS A 158 5.37 -14.97 -19.83
C LYS A 158 6.74 -14.83 -19.14
N LYS A 159 7.67 -14.11 -19.75
CA LYS A 159 8.99 -13.85 -19.15
C LYS A 159 8.88 -13.05 -17.85
N ILE A 160 7.99 -12.06 -17.78
CA ILE A 160 7.74 -11.27 -16.57
C ILE A 160 7.04 -12.12 -15.50
N GLU A 161 6.11 -12.99 -15.88
CA GLU A 161 5.46 -13.95 -14.98
C GLU A 161 6.48 -14.88 -14.34
N GLU A 162 7.40 -15.47 -15.13
CA GLU A 162 8.51 -16.29 -14.63
C GLU A 162 9.40 -15.50 -13.65
N LYS A 163 9.67 -14.22 -13.94
CA LYS A 163 10.45 -13.34 -13.04
C LYS A 163 9.70 -13.01 -11.76
N TYR A 164 8.38 -12.87 -11.82
CA TYR A 164 7.54 -12.64 -10.66
C TYR A 164 7.48 -13.87 -9.76
N GLU A 165 7.37 -15.08 -10.32
CA GLU A 165 7.47 -16.33 -9.57
C GLU A 165 8.86 -16.48 -8.92
N GLU A 166 9.94 -16.18 -9.66
CA GLU A 166 11.30 -16.19 -9.12
C GLU A 166 11.44 -15.24 -7.93
N PHE A 167 10.89 -14.02 -8.05
CA PHE A 167 10.84 -13.03 -6.98
C PHE A 167 10.12 -13.57 -5.73
N LYS A 168 8.93 -14.16 -5.89
CA LYS A 168 8.19 -14.77 -4.77
C LYS A 168 8.98 -15.88 -4.11
N CYS A 169 9.57 -16.80 -4.90
CA CYS A 169 10.40 -17.89 -4.38
C CYS A 169 11.61 -17.37 -3.60
N ARG A 170 12.26 -16.29 -4.04
CA ARG A 170 13.40 -15.70 -3.32
C ARG A 170 13.00 -15.15 -1.95
N ILE A 171 11.86 -14.45 -1.86
CA ILE A 171 11.33 -13.97 -0.57
C ILE A 171 11.01 -15.15 0.34
N LEU A 172 10.35 -16.19 -0.17
CA LEU A 172 10.01 -17.37 0.62
C LEU A 172 11.26 -18.08 1.16
N ARG A 173 12.31 -18.22 0.35
CA ARG A 173 13.60 -18.76 0.81
C ARG A 173 14.24 -17.92 1.91
N VAL A 174 14.13 -16.59 1.83
CA VAL A 174 14.63 -15.69 2.89
C VAL A 174 13.87 -15.90 4.19
N ILE A 175 12.55 -16.06 4.12
CA ILE A 175 11.69 -16.35 5.27
C ILE A 175 12.07 -17.69 5.90
N GLU A 176 12.29 -18.73 5.10
CA GLU A 176 12.70 -20.06 5.59
C GLU A 176 14.08 -20.04 6.26
N ASN A 177 15.05 -19.32 5.67
CA ASN A 177 16.43 -19.26 6.18
C ASN A 177 16.59 -18.36 7.41
N THR A 178 15.69 -17.40 7.61
CA THR A 178 15.77 -16.43 8.70
C THR A 178 14.80 -16.82 9.79
N SER A 179 15.31 -17.15 10.99
CA SER A 179 14.44 -17.24 12.17
C SER A 179 13.80 -15.87 12.40
N SER A 180 12.50 -15.76 12.17
CA SER A 180 11.70 -14.51 12.17
C SER A 180 11.61 -13.87 13.55
N PHE A 181 12.72 -13.33 14.05
CA PHE A 181 12.75 -12.53 15.27
C PHE A 181 12.61 -11.07 14.89
N THR A 182 11.46 -10.48 15.21
CA THR A 182 11.35 -9.03 15.32
C THR A 182 12.07 -8.63 16.61
N SER A 183 13.20 -7.93 16.49
CA SER A 183 13.89 -7.47 17.68
C SER A 183 13.08 -6.34 18.31
N ARG A 184 12.89 -6.37 19.63
CA ARG A 184 12.36 -5.21 20.37
C ARG A 184 13.46 -4.19 20.71
N ASP A 185 14.69 -4.53 20.37
CA ASP A 185 15.89 -3.74 20.61
C ASP A 185 16.75 -3.70 19.35
N HIS A 186 16.71 -2.61 18.62
CA HIS A 186 17.54 -2.41 17.44
C HIS A 186 17.75 -0.92 17.16
N ASP A 187 18.90 -0.64 16.55
CA ASP A 187 19.28 0.68 16.08
C ASP A 187 18.41 1.11 14.89
N PRO A 188 18.29 2.43 14.62
CA PRO A 188 17.59 2.90 13.45
C PRO A 188 18.37 2.55 12.18
N LEU A 189 17.66 2.19 11.12
CA LEU A 189 18.22 1.91 9.80
C LEU A 189 17.42 2.69 8.75
N ILE A 190 18.08 3.63 8.08
CA ILE A 190 17.52 4.33 6.92
C ILE A 190 18.41 3.97 5.75
N GLN A 191 17.82 3.38 4.71
CA GLN A 191 18.55 3.04 3.49
C GLN A 191 17.76 3.49 2.26
N VAL A 192 18.39 4.33 1.45
CA VAL A 192 17.96 4.56 0.07
C VAL A 192 18.33 3.33 -0.74
N ILE A 193 17.34 2.68 -1.34
CA ILE A 193 17.54 1.47 -2.12
C ILE A 193 17.93 1.89 -3.53
N ASN A 194 19.19 1.65 -3.88
CA ASN A 194 19.70 1.80 -5.22
C ASN A 194 20.63 0.63 -5.55
N ASP A 195 20.94 0.45 -6.82
CA ASP A 195 22.09 -0.34 -7.19
C ASP A 195 23.32 0.47 -6.79
N GLY A 196 24.10 -0.02 -5.83
CA GLY A 196 25.39 0.59 -5.53
C GLY A 196 26.26 0.72 -6.78
N ILE A 197 27.34 1.52 -6.67
CA ILE A 197 28.30 1.97 -7.71
C ILE A 197 28.84 0.90 -8.70
N CYS A 198 28.48 -0.37 -8.58
CA CYS A 198 28.88 -1.45 -9.48
C CYS A 198 27.68 -2.02 -10.24
N GLY A 199 27.36 -1.47 -11.41
CA GLY A 199 26.36 -2.07 -12.30
C GLY A 199 26.01 -1.24 -13.53
N VAL A 200 27.01 -1.06 -14.42
CA VAL A 200 26.91 -0.84 -15.88
C VAL A 200 25.55 -0.39 -16.43
N ASP A 201 25.55 0.84 -16.96
CA ASP A 201 24.58 1.40 -17.90
C ASP A 201 23.87 0.32 -18.73
N SER A 202 22.62 0.06 -18.38
CA SER A 202 21.71 -0.74 -19.20
C SER A 202 20.30 -0.21 -18.98
N ASP A 203 19.92 0.70 -19.88
CA ASP A 203 18.67 1.43 -20.04
C ASP A 203 18.24 2.32 -18.86
N GLU A 204 18.05 3.60 -19.16
CA GLU A 204 17.51 4.70 -18.33
C GLU A 204 16.06 4.43 -17.87
N THR A 205 15.84 3.32 -17.19
CA THR A 205 14.54 3.08 -16.56
C THR A 205 14.48 3.99 -15.35
N GLU A 206 13.79 5.12 -15.49
CA GLU A 206 13.54 6.04 -14.39
C GLU A 206 12.64 5.37 -13.36
N ILE A 207 13.25 4.70 -12.38
CA ILE A 207 12.58 4.10 -11.23
C ILE A 207 12.46 5.17 -10.14
N PRO A 208 11.26 5.37 -9.56
CA PRO A 208 11.06 6.29 -8.44
C PRO A 208 12.00 6.00 -7.26
N LEU A 209 12.29 7.03 -6.47
CA LEU A 209 13.10 6.88 -5.25
C LEU A 209 12.43 5.91 -4.27
N LEU A 210 13.16 4.90 -3.79
CA LEU A 210 12.70 4.00 -2.73
C LEU A 210 13.56 4.13 -1.48
N VAL A 211 12.93 4.39 -0.34
CA VAL A 211 13.60 4.51 0.95
C VAL A 211 13.02 3.50 1.94
N TYR A 212 13.88 2.63 2.47
CA TYR A 212 13.55 1.77 3.59
C TYR A 212 13.88 2.49 4.90
N VAL A 213 12.95 2.47 5.85
CA VAL A 213 13.09 3.08 7.16
C VAL A 213 12.69 2.07 8.23
N SER A 214 13.62 1.76 9.13
CA SER A 214 13.36 1.08 10.38
C SER A 214 13.77 2.03 11.50
N ARG A 215 12.82 2.39 12.36
CA ARG A 215 13.06 3.35 13.45
C ARG A 215 13.66 2.65 14.65
N GLU A 216 14.45 3.35 15.44
CA GLU A 216 15.01 2.79 16.67
C GLU A 216 13.90 2.27 17.59
N LYS A 217 14.11 1.08 18.16
CA LYS A 217 13.26 0.51 19.20
C LYS A 217 14.11 0.07 20.37
N ARG A 218 13.65 0.40 21.58
CA ARG A 218 14.24 -0.02 22.87
C ARG A 218 13.14 -0.58 23.77
N PRO A 219 13.38 -1.67 24.53
CA PRO A 219 12.34 -2.32 25.34
C PRO A 219 11.63 -1.43 26.36
N PHE A 220 12.34 -0.43 26.91
CA PHE A 220 11.83 0.47 27.95
C PHE A 220 11.35 1.83 27.42
N HIS A 221 11.34 2.02 26.11
CA HIS A 221 10.85 3.25 25.50
C HIS A 221 9.48 3.01 24.86
N PRO A 222 8.39 3.63 25.36
CA PRO A 222 7.08 3.46 24.76
C PRO A 222 7.08 3.99 23.32
N HIS A 223 6.37 3.31 22.44
CA HIS A 223 6.27 3.71 21.05
C HIS A 223 4.83 3.72 20.53
N HIS A 224 4.52 4.69 19.67
CA HIS A 224 3.15 4.91 19.19
C HIS A 224 2.79 4.15 17.89
N PHE A 225 3.23 2.89 17.76
CA PHE A 225 2.98 2.02 16.60
C PHE A 225 2.97 2.79 15.26
N LYS A 226 1.83 2.76 14.53
CA LYS A 226 1.63 3.43 13.25
C LYS A 226 1.76 4.95 13.31
N ALA A 227 1.26 5.59 14.36
CA ALA A 227 1.43 7.04 14.54
C ALA A 227 2.90 7.42 14.73
N GLY A 228 3.65 6.60 15.48
CA GLY A 228 5.09 6.75 15.64
C GLY A 228 5.85 6.56 14.32
N ALA A 229 5.51 5.51 13.56
CA ALA A 229 6.08 5.24 12.25
C ALA A 229 5.85 6.39 11.27
N LEU A 230 4.61 6.88 11.14
CA LEU A 230 4.27 8.00 10.27
C LEU A 230 5.01 9.28 10.67
N ASN A 231 5.11 9.57 11.97
CA ASN A 231 5.87 10.73 12.46
C ASN A 231 7.38 10.65 12.16
N VAL A 232 7.95 9.44 12.12
CA VAL A 232 9.35 9.25 11.71
C VAL A 232 9.47 9.42 10.19
N LEU A 233 8.58 8.80 9.42
CA LEU A 233 8.55 8.96 7.96
C LEU A 233 8.44 10.43 7.56
N LEU A 234 7.57 11.21 8.20
CA LEU A 234 7.45 12.66 7.97
C LEU A 234 8.78 13.41 8.15
N ARG A 235 9.55 13.07 9.19
CA ARG A 235 10.86 13.72 9.44
C ARG A 235 11.91 13.28 8.43
N VAL A 236 11.92 12.00 8.06
CA VAL A 236 12.86 11.45 7.08
C VAL A 236 12.56 12.01 5.69
N SER A 237 11.30 12.02 5.27
CA SER A 237 10.88 12.60 4.00
C SER A 237 11.19 14.09 3.94
N GLY A 238 10.95 14.85 5.01
CA GLY A 238 11.31 16.27 5.09
C GLY A 238 12.81 16.58 4.91
N LEU A 239 13.69 15.60 5.12
CA LEU A 239 15.13 15.72 4.87
C LEU A 239 15.56 15.21 3.49
N ILE A 240 14.84 14.24 2.92
CA ILE A 240 15.23 13.56 1.68
C ILE A 240 14.54 14.18 0.46
N SER A 241 13.22 14.16 0.39
CA SER A 241 12.43 14.64 -0.76
C SER A 241 11.68 15.94 -0.48
N ASN A 242 11.25 16.16 0.76
CA ASN A 242 10.48 17.31 1.21
C ASN A 242 9.25 17.61 0.33
N SER A 243 8.48 16.57 -0.01
CA SER A 243 7.32 16.71 -0.88
C SER A 243 6.16 17.42 -0.19
N PRO A 244 5.41 18.28 -0.90
CA PRO A 244 4.26 19.01 -0.34
C PRO A 244 3.06 18.11 -0.06
N TYR A 245 2.94 16.97 -0.75
CA TYR A 245 1.84 16.03 -0.59
C TYR A 245 2.33 14.66 -0.19
N ILE A 246 1.58 14.02 0.70
CA ILE A 246 1.90 12.70 1.24
C ILE A 246 0.68 11.80 1.07
N LEU A 247 0.89 10.67 0.42
CA LEU A 247 -0.07 9.59 0.28
C LEU A 247 0.28 8.49 1.29
N VAL A 248 -0.63 8.16 2.20
CA VAL A 248 -0.42 7.06 3.15
C VAL A 248 -1.18 5.84 2.67
N LEU A 249 -0.49 4.71 2.55
CA LEU A 249 -1.04 3.42 2.16
C LEU A 249 -0.80 2.38 3.27
N ASP A 250 -1.79 1.50 3.43
CA ASP A 250 -1.65 0.33 4.27
C ASP A 250 -0.99 -0.80 3.48
N CYS A 251 -0.33 -1.74 4.16
CA CYS A 251 0.49 -2.77 3.53
C CYS A 251 -0.30 -3.85 2.79
N ASP A 252 -1.62 -3.85 2.90
CA ASP A 252 -2.58 -4.72 2.22
C ASP A 252 -3.38 -3.97 1.12
N MET A 253 -3.06 -2.69 0.87
CA MET A 253 -3.67 -1.88 -0.19
C MET A 253 -2.76 -1.83 -1.41
N TYR A 254 -3.32 -1.77 -2.60
CA TYR A 254 -2.56 -1.50 -3.82
C TYR A 254 -3.27 -0.44 -4.68
N CYS A 255 -2.50 0.22 -5.54
CA CYS A 255 -3.01 1.25 -6.43
C CYS A 255 -3.73 0.58 -7.60
N ASN A 256 -5.07 0.56 -7.55
CA ASN A 256 -5.90 -0.05 -8.60
C ASN A 256 -5.86 0.78 -9.90
N ASP A 257 -6.14 2.09 -9.80
CA ASP A 257 -5.99 3.01 -10.92
C ASP A 257 -4.60 3.64 -10.90
N PRO A 258 -3.79 3.49 -11.98
CA PRO A 258 -2.47 4.08 -12.04
C PRO A 258 -2.47 5.61 -12.01
N THR A 259 -3.57 6.24 -12.44
CA THR A 259 -3.72 7.69 -12.51
C THR A 259 -4.22 8.30 -11.20
N SER A 260 -4.47 7.50 -10.17
CA SER A 260 -4.98 7.95 -8.86
C SER A 260 -4.18 9.10 -8.24
N ALA A 261 -2.85 9.07 -8.37
CA ALA A 261 -1.98 10.15 -7.89
C ALA A 261 -2.18 11.49 -8.64
N ARG A 262 -2.56 11.45 -9.92
CA ARG A 262 -2.91 12.65 -10.71
C ARG A 262 -4.33 13.12 -10.42
N GLN A 263 -5.22 12.21 -10.04
CA GLN A 263 -6.62 12.54 -9.72
C GLN A 263 -6.78 13.26 -8.37
N ALA A 264 -5.86 13.02 -7.43
CA ALA A 264 -5.83 13.62 -6.11
C ALA A 264 -5.51 15.12 -6.14
#